data_AF-A0A5K1G0M0-F1
#
_entry.id   AF-A0A5K1G0M0-F1
#
_cell.length_a   1.000
_cell.length_b   1.000
_cell.length_c   1.000
_cell.angle_alpha   90.00
_cell.angle_beta   90.00
_cell.angle_gamma   90.00
#
_symmetry.space_group_name_H-M   'P 1'
#
loop_
_entity.id
_entity.type
_entity.pdbx_description
1 polymer ?
#
loop_
_entity_poly.entity_id
_entity_poly.type
_entity_poly.pdbx_seq_one_letter_code
_entity_poly.pdbx_strand_id
1 'polypeptide(L)' 'ELYSNNLSGSIPNELGNLSSLVSLDLYLNKFAGPIPGTLGKLTKLRFL' A
#
# COMPACT_ATOMS: atom_id res chain seq x y z
N GLU A 1 3.50 -7.30 -4.94
CA GLU A 1 2.19 -7.25 -5.60
C GLU A 1 1.22 -8.10 -4.81
N LEU A 2 0.05 -7.55 -4.44
CA LEU A 2 -1.01 -8.25 -3.69
C LEU A 2 -2.37 -8.11 -4.38
N TYR A 3 -2.39 -7.86 -5.69
CA TYR A 3 -3.63 -7.66 -6.44
C TYR A 3 -4.54 -8.90 -6.42
N SER A 4 -5.85 -8.69 -6.52
CA SER A 4 -6.87 -9.74 -6.65
C SER A 4 -6.89 -10.77 -5.50
N ASN A 5 -6.97 -10.28 -4.26
CA ASN A 5 -7.11 -11.11 -3.07
C ASN A 5 -8.35 -10.71 -2.24
N ASN A 6 -8.64 -11.48 -1.18
CA ASN A 6 -9.71 -11.18 -0.22
C ASN A 6 -9.22 -10.41 1.01
N LEU A 7 -8.08 -9.70 0.92
CA LEU A 7 -7.56 -8.93 2.05
C LEU A 7 -8.52 -7.78 2.39
N SER A 8 -8.69 -7.49 3.68
CA SER A 8 -9.65 -6.51 4.16
C SER A 8 -9.11 -5.74 5.37
N GLY A 9 -9.84 -4.70 5.81
CA GLY A 9 -9.39 -3.78 6.85
C GLY A 9 -8.65 -2.57 6.27
N SER A 10 -7.92 -1.84 7.11
CA SER A 10 -7.16 -0.66 6.69
C SER A 10 -5.76 -1.01 6.19
N ILE A 11 -5.24 -0.19 5.28
CA ILE A 11 -3.83 -0.27 4.86
C ILE A 11 -2.96 0.10 6.08
N PRO A 12 -1.99 -0.74 6.49
CA PRO A 12 -1.17 -0.48 7.67
C PRO A 12 -0.18 0.67 7.44
N ASN A 13 0.03 1.49 8.48
CA ASN A 13 0.96 2.62 8.43
C ASN A 13 2.42 2.17 8.19
N GLU A 14 2.74 0.95 8.60
CA GLU A 14 4.04 0.30 8.53
C GLU A 14 4.51 0.09 7.08
N LEU A 15 3.60 0.07 6.09
CA LEU A 15 3.99 0.03 4.68
C LEU A 15 4.86 1.23 4.30
N GLY A 16 4.69 2.38 4.95
CA GLY A 16 5.54 3.56 4.76
C GLY A 16 7.00 3.38 5.16
N ASN A 17 7.35 2.30 5.87
CA ASN A 17 8.73 1.99 6.25
C ASN A 17 9.48 1.20 5.17
N LEU A 18 8.81 0.77 4.09
CA LEU A 18 9.40 0.03 2.99
C LEU A 18 10.15 0.96 2.03
N SER A 19 11.26 1.57 2.49
CA SER A 19 12.01 2.62 1.77
C SER A 19 12.55 2.21 0.38
N SER A 20 12.64 0.91 0.11
CA SER A 20 13.05 0.35 -1.18
C SER A 20 11.88 -0.06 -2.08
N LEU A 21 10.63 0.16 -1.67
CA LEU A 21 9.45 -0.20 -2.45
C LEU A 21 9.35 0.65 -3.73
N VAL A 22 9.22 -0.02 -4.87
CA VAL A 22 9.13 0.62 -6.20
C VAL A 22 7.74 0.50 -6.80
N SER A 23 7.01 -0.57 -6.49
CA SER A 23 5.65 -0.83 -6.95
C SER A 23 4.80 -1.34 -5.80
N LEU A 24 3.59 -0.81 -5.66
CA LEU A 24 2.60 -1.24 -4.68
C LEU A 24 1.25 -1.43 -5.38
N ASP A 25 0.88 -2.67 -5.69
CA ASP A 25 -0.44 -2.99 -6.23
C ASP A 25 -1.30 -3.66 -5.16
N LEU A 26 -2.38 -2.96 -4.79
CA LEU A 26 -3.41 -3.42 -3.84
C LEU A 26 -4.79 -3.56 -4.50
N TYR A 27 -4.87 -3.43 -5.83
CA TYR A 27 -6.13 -3.49 -6.59
C TYR A 27 -6.88 -4.81 -6.38
N LEU A 28 -8.21 -4.79 -6.53
CA LEU A 28 -9.09 -5.95 -6.30
C LEU A 28 -8.89 -6.62 -4.93
N ASN A 29 -8.79 -5.81 -3.88
CA ASN A 29 -8.93 -6.23 -2.50
C ASN A 29 -10.14 -5.56 -1.86
N LYS A 30 -10.39 -5.86 -0.58
CA LYS A 30 -11.49 -5.31 0.23
C LYS A 30 -10.96 -4.36 1.31
N PHE A 31 -9.85 -3.67 1.04
CA PHE A 31 -9.32 -2.65 1.94
C PHE A 31 -10.28 -1.47 2.05
N ALA A 32 -10.43 -0.92 3.24
CA ALA A 32 -11.33 0.19 3.55
C ALA A 32 -10.72 1.10 4.62
N GLY A 33 -11.19 2.34 4.69
CA GLY A 33 -10.62 3.37 5.57
C GLY A 33 -9.65 4.30 4.83
N PRO A 34 -8.96 5.20 5.56
CA PRO A 34 -8.11 6.22 4.94
C PRO A 34 -6.84 5.62 4.34
N ILE A 35 -6.32 6.27 3.30
CA ILE A 35 -4.97 5.99 2.77
C ILE A 35 -3.95 6.51 3.79
N PRO A 36 -3.01 5.69 4.29
CA PRO A 36 -1.99 6.14 5.21
C PRO A 36 -1.11 7.23 4.62
N GLY A 37 -1.03 8.38 5.30
CA GLY A 37 -0.09 9.45 4.92
C GLY A 37 1.38 8.99 4.97
N THR A 38 1.68 7.90 5.69
CA THR A 38 3.01 7.29 5.73
C THR A 38 3.46 6.74 4.37
N LEU A 39 2.55 6.45 3.43
CA LEU A 39 2.92 6.08 2.06
C LEU A 39 3.68 7.22 1.35
N GLY A 40 3.51 8.47 1.78
CA GLY A 40 4.31 9.60 1.29
C GLY A 40 5.82 9.50 1.60
N LYS A 41 6.23 8.61 2.52
CA LYS A 41 7.65 8.33 2.80
C LYS A 41 8.32 7.47 1.71
N LEU A 42 7.54 6.84 0.84
CA LEU A 42 8.02 5.91 -0.18
C LEU A 42 8.58 6.66 -1.40
N THR A 43 9.72 7.33 -1.23
CA THR A 43 10.35 8.17 -2.26
C THR A 43 10.79 7.40 -3.52
N LYS A 44 10.95 6.08 -3.42
CA LYS A 44 11.27 5.20 -4.55
C LYS A 44 10.06 4.61 -5.25
N LEU A 45 8.84 4.83 -4.74
CA LEU A 45 7.62 4.35 -5.37
C LEU A 45 7.45 5.00 -6.75
N ARG A 46 7.06 4.21 -7.74
CA ARG A 46 6.83 4.62 -9.14
C ARG A 46 5.47 4.19 -9.63
N PHE A 47 4.94 3.09 -9.10
CA PHE A 47 3.66 2.52 -9.46
C PHE A 47 2.84 2.25 -8.19
N LEU A 48 1.60 2.71 -8.19
CA LEU A 48 0.62 2.59 -7.12
C LEU A 48 -0.74 2.20 -7.71
#